data_AF-A0A529W2C9-F1
#
_entry.id   AF-A0A529W2C9-F1
#
_cell.length_a   1.000
_cell.length_b   1.000
_cell.length_c   1.000
_cell.angle_alpha   90.00
_cell.angle_beta   90.00
_cell.angle_gamma   90.00
#
_symmetry.space_group_name_H-M   'P 1'
#
loop_
_entity.id
_entity.type
_entity.pdbx_description
1 polymer ?
#
loop_
_entity_poly.entity_id
_entity_poly.type
_entity_poly.pdbx_seq_one_letter_code
_entity_poly.pdbx_strand_id
1 'polypeptide(L)' 'VQVSPFFTDMAARMAAAHLVMSRSGASTVSEIAVIGRPALLVPYPHALDHDQAANAAALAAAGGAELHP' A
#
# COMPACT_ATOMS: atom_id res chain seq x y z
N VAL A 1 9.88 -14.96 -11.08
CA VAL A 1 9.50 -14.21 -9.85
C VAL A 1 10.78 -13.77 -9.16
N GLN A 2 10.89 -12.51 -8.73
CA GLN A 2 12.05 -11.99 -7.99
C GLN A 2 11.63 -11.71 -6.54
N VAL A 3 12.46 -12.11 -5.58
CA VAL A 3 12.25 -11.87 -4.15
C VAL A 3 13.53 -11.28 -3.60
N SER A 4 13.42 -10.16 -2.89
CA SER A 4 14.55 -9.45 -2.30
C SER A 4 14.09 -8.79 -1.00
N PRO A 5 14.96 -8.66 0.01
CA PRO A 5 14.65 -7.85 1.19
C PRO A 5 14.41 -6.38 0.82
N PHE A 6 15.12 -5.86 -0.19
CA PHE A 6 14.97 -4.49 -0.67
C PHE A 6 15.16 -4.41 -2.18
N PHE A 7 14.41 -3.49 -2.81
CA PHE A 7 14.59 -3.10 -4.21
C PHE A 7 14.96 -1.63 -4.25
N THR A 8 15.95 -1.27 -5.06
CA THR A 8 16.41 0.12 -5.21
C THR A 8 15.57 0.90 -6.24
N ASP A 9 14.71 0.20 -6.99
CA ASP A 9 13.89 0.69 -8.09
C ASP A 9 12.38 0.50 -7.82
N MET A 10 11.97 0.61 -6.55
CA MET A 10 10.59 0.31 -6.12
C MET A 10 9.52 1.14 -6.87
N ALA A 11 9.79 2.42 -7.11
CA ALA A 11 8.87 3.30 -7.84
C ALA A 11 8.58 2.79 -9.26
N ALA A 12 9.61 2.38 -10.00
CA ALA A 12 9.44 1.83 -11.35
C ALA A 12 8.66 0.51 -11.33
N ARG A 13 8.92 -0.35 -10.33
CA ARG A 13 8.20 -1.62 -10.15
C ARG A 13 6.72 -1.40 -9.82
N MET A 14 6.41 -0.49 -8.90
CA MET A 14 5.04 -0.15 -8.54
C MET A 14 4.29 0.49 -9.72
N ALA A 15 4.95 1.37 -10.48
CA ALA A 15 4.35 1.99 -11.66
C ALA A 15 4.02 0.99 -12.78
N ALA A 16 4.85 -0.05 -12.94
CA ALA A 16 4.64 -1.15 -13.89
C ALA A 16 3.61 -2.19 -13.42
N ALA A 17 3.21 -2.17 -12.15
CA ALA A 17 2.23 -3.10 -11.61
C ALA A 17 0.79 -2.72 -12.01
N HIS A 18 -0.05 -3.72 -12.22
CA HIS A 18 -1.50 -3.52 -12.41
C HIS A 18 -2.24 -3.32 -11.08
N LEU A 19 -1.70 -3.88 -10.00
CA LEU A 19 -2.26 -3.90 -8.65
C LEU A 19 -1.12 -3.97 -7.64
N VAL A 20 -1.26 -3.29 -6.50
CA VAL A 20 -0.30 -3.36 -5.38
C VAL A 20 -0.93 -4.09 -4.20
N MET A 21 -0.22 -5.05 -3.61
CA MET A 21 -0.60 -5.64 -2.32
C MET A 21 0.48 -5.32 -1.29
N SER A 22 0.10 -4.68 -0.19
CA SER A 22 1.06 -4.25 0.82
C SER A 22 0.41 -4.03 2.19
N ARG A 23 1.27 -3.85 3.20
CA ARG A 23 0.89 -3.16 4.42
C ARG A 23 0.58 -1.69 4.13
N SER A 24 -0.21 -1.05 4.99
CA SER A 24 -0.67 0.32 4.83
C SER A 24 0.18 1.33 5.63
N GLY A 25 1.50 1.25 5.46
CA GLY A 25 2.41 2.27 5.96
C GLY A 25 2.18 3.62 5.27
N ALA A 26 2.44 4.72 5.97
CA ALA A 26 2.15 6.08 5.48
C ALA A 26 2.79 6.40 4.12
N SER A 27 4.07 6.08 3.94
CA SER A 27 4.77 6.28 2.66
C SER A 27 4.15 5.43 1.56
N THR A 28 3.86 4.16 1.85
CA THR A 28 3.31 3.24 0.85
C THR A 28 1.93 3.66 0.35
N VAL A 29 1.01 4.06 1.24
CA VAL A 29 -0.31 4.56 0.79
C VAL A 29 -0.19 5.86 0.00
N SER A 30 0.76 6.72 0.36
CA SER A 30 1.03 7.98 -0.36
C SER A 30 1.56 7.70 -1.76
N GLU A 31 2.52 6.78 -1.90
CA GLU A 31 3.06 6.35 -3.18
C GLU A 31 1.96 5.77 -4.07
N ILE A 32 1.14 4.84 -3.55
CA ILE A 32 0.01 4.22 -4.26
C ILE A 32 -0.98 5.28 -4.77
N ALA A 33 -1.33 6.25 -3.91
CA ALA A 33 -2.24 7.33 -4.28
C ALA A 33 -1.67 8.21 -5.41
N VAL A 34 -0.38 8.53 -5.35
CA VAL A 34 0.30 9.35 -6.37
C VAL A 34 0.41 8.63 -7.71
N ILE A 35 0.75 7.34 -7.71
CA ILE A 35 0.89 6.56 -8.95
C ILE A 35 -0.47 6.14 -9.55
N GLY A 36 -1.56 6.32 -8.80
CA GLY A 36 -2.92 5.98 -9.25
C GLY A 36 -3.13 4.49 -9.50
N ARG A 37 -2.53 3.63 -8.67
CA ARG A 37 -2.71 2.16 -8.78
C ARG A 37 -3.72 1.64 -7.77
N PRO A 38 -4.62 0.72 -8.17
CA PRO A 38 -5.48 0.05 -7.20
C PRO A 38 -4.62 -0.78 -6.24
N ALA A 39 -5.09 -0.92 -4.99
CA ALA A 39 -4.37 -1.66 -3.97
C ALA A 39 -5.24 -2.57 -3.10
N LEU A 40 -4.64 -3.68 -2.65
CA LEU A 40 -5.14 -4.51 -1.56
C LEU A 40 -4.27 -4.23 -0.33
N LEU A 41 -4.86 -3.62 0.69
CA LEU A 41 -4.13 -3.21 1.88
C LEU A 41 -4.42 -4.17 3.04
N VAL A 42 -3.34 -4.67 3.64
CA VAL A 42 -3.37 -5.55 4.82
C VAL A 42 -2.70 -4.82 5.98
N PRO A 43 -3.45 -4.05 6.79
CA PRO A 43 -2.88 -3.28 7.88
C PRO A 43 -2.19 -4.17 8.92
N TYR A 44 -1.07 -3.71 9.47
CA TYR A 44 -0.47 -4.38 10.62
C TYR A 44 -1.36 -4.20 11.86
N PRO A 45 -1.87 -5.29 12.47
CA PRO A 45 -2.87 -5.21 13.55
C PRO A 45 -2.31 -4.65 14.88
N HIS A 46 -0.99 -4.58 15.02
CA HIS A 46 -0.32 -4.09 16.24
C HIS A 46 0.43 -2.78 16.00
N ALA A 47 -0.02 -1.96 15.04
CA ALA A 47 0.49 -0.61 14.89
C ALA A 47 0.14 0.22 16.14
N LEU A 48 1.13 0.90 16.72
CA LEU A 48 1.04 1.62 18.00
C LEU A 48 -0.25 2.45 18.14
N ASP A 49 -0.57 3.24 17.11
CA ASP A 49 -1.70 4.16 17.10
C ASP A 49 -2.81 3.74 16.11
N HIS A 50 -2.81 2.49 15.64
CA HIS A 50 -3.69 2.01 14.56
C HIS A 50 -3.56 2.81 13.25
N ASP A 51 -2.44 3.54 13.06
CA ASP A 51 -2.20 4.39 11.89
C ASP A 51 -2.33 3.64 10.56
N GLN A 52 -1.92 2.37 10.53
CA GLN A 52 -2.04 1.55 9.33
C GLN A 52 -3.51 1.29 8.96
N ALA A 53 -4.38 1.08 9.94
CA ALA A 53 -5.81 0.93 9.68
C ALA A 53 -6.42 2.24 9.18
N ALA A 54 -6.05 3.38 9.78
CA ALA A 54 -6.51 4.70 9.35
C ALA A 54 -6.04 5.06 7.93
N ASN A 55 -4.77 4.82 7.60
CA ASN A 55 -4.21 5.01 6.26
C ASN A 55 -4.97 4.21 5.21
N ALA A 56 -5.23 2.94 5.50
CA ALA A 56 -5.92 2.07 4.57
C ALA A 56 -7.40 2.46 4.40
N ALA A 57 -8.08 2.83 5.50
CA ALA A 57 -9.45 3.32 5.46
C ALA A 57 -9.57 4.60 4.63
N ALA A 58 -8.62 5.53 4.75
CA ALA A 58 -8.62 6.77 3.96
C ALA A 58 -8.51 6.49 2.45
N LEU A 59 -7.61 5.60 2.03
CA LEU A 59 -7.46 5.27 0.61
C LEU A 59 -8.63 4.45 0.07
N ALA A 60 -9.20 3.56 0.90
CA ALA A 60 -10.39 2.79 0.56
C ALA A 60 -11.63 3.68 0.40
N ALA A 61 -11.81 4.68 1.27
CA ALA A 61 -12.89 5.67 1.16
C ALA A 61 -12.79 6.51 -0.12
N ALA A 62 -11.58 6.73 -0.63
CA ALA A 62 -11.35 7.37 -1.93
C ALA A 62 -11.53 6.44 -3.14
N GLY A 63 -11.84 5.14 -2.92
CA GLY A 63 -11.97 4.14 -3.97
C GLY A 63 -10.65 3.63 -4.54
N GLY A 64 -9.51 3.97 -3.94
CA GLY A 64 -8.18 3.59 -4.40
C GLY A 64 -7.70 2.23 -3.89
N ALA A 65 -8.38 1.66 -2.89
CA ALA A 65 -7.98 0.39 -2.29
C ALA A 65 -9.13 -0.40 -1.68
N GLU A 66 -8.92 -1.71 -1.52
CA GLU A 66 -9.72 -2.56 -0.65
C GLU A 66 -8.94 -2.89 0.63
N LEU A 67 -9.67 -3.00 1.74
CA LEU A 67 -9.12 -3.34 3.04
C LEU A 67 -9.31 -4.84 3.30
N HIS A 68 -8.21 -5.53 3.59
CA HIS A 68 -8.22 -6.95 3.96
C HIS A 68 -7.64 -7.16 5.37
N PRO A 69 -8.14 -8.18 6.10
CA PRO A 69 -7.66 -8.54 7.43
C PRO A 69 -6.26 -9.15 7.41
#